data_AF-A0A7C9EDY9-F1
#
_entry.id   AF-A0A7C9EDY9-F1
#
_cell.length_a   1.000
_cell.length_b   1.000
_cell.length_c   1.000
_cell.angle_alpha   90.00
_cell.angle_beta   90.00
_cell.angle_gamma   90.00
#
_symmetry.space_group_name_H-M   'P 1'
#
loop_
_entity.id
_entity.type
_entity.pdbx_description
1 polymer ?
#
loop_
_entity_poly.entity_id
_entity_poly.type
_entity_poly.pdbx_seq_one_letter_code
_entity_poly.pdbx_strand_id
1 'polypeptide(L)'
;MCGIFAYLNYNVNRERRYILELLFNGLRRLEYRGYDSAGISIDSALPPLNSAASDFTISSRPLVFRKEGNIESLVKFVYEEVAASELNLEESFSIHAGIAHTRWATHGEPAPRNSHPQTSGPEIDVVVVHSAVITNYEV
;
A
#
# COMPACT_ATOMS: atom_id res chain seq x y z
N MET A 1 18.73 -3.59 -3.37
CA MET A 1 18.40 -2.14 -3.29
C MET A 1 16.90 -2.03 -3.49
N CYS A 2 16.08 -1.65 -2.51
CA CYS A 2 14.61 -1.70 -2.59
C CYS A 2 13.99 -0.86 -3.73
N GLY A 3 12.70 -1.10 -4.00
CA GLY A 3 11.90 -0.35 -4.98
C GLY A 3 10.70 0.35 -4.34
N ILE A 4 10.46 1.62 -4.71
CA ILE A 4 9.29 2.40 -4.31
C ILE A 4 8.48 2.72 -5.56
N PHE A 5 7.16 2.54 -5.48
CA PHE A 5 6.23 2.97 -6.52
C PHE A 5 4.99 3.59 -5.86
N ALA A 6 4.43 4.63 -6.45
CA ALA A 6 3.20 5.25 -5.99
C ALA A 6 2.35 5.66 -7.18
N TYR A 7 1.04 5.65 -6.99
CA TYR A 7 0.05 6.11 -7.96
C TYR A 7 -0.89 7.09 -7.29
N LEU A 8 -1.15 8.20 -7.96
CA LEU A 8 -2.14 9.18 -7.54
C LEU A 8 -3.00 9.54 -8.73
N ASN A 9 -4.31 9.39 -8.61
CA ASN A 9 -5.28 9.98 -9.52
C ASN A 9 -5.97 11.16 -8.83
N TYR A 10 -6.16 12.23 -9.60
CA TYR A 10 -6.79 13.45 -9.13
C TYR A 10 -7.73 13.98 -10.22
N ASN A 11 -9.00 14.13 -9.89
CA ASN A 11 -10.08 14.46 -10.83
C ASN A 11 -10.15 13.51 -12.03
N VAL A 12 -9.79 12.24 -11.82
CA VAL A 12 -9.89 11.17 -12.82
C VAL A 12 -10.43 9.92 -12.13
N ASN A 13 -11.62 9.49 -12.55
CA ASN A 13 -12.25 8.29 -12.01
C ASN A 13 -11.47 7.04 -12.38
N ARG A 14 -11.08 6.27 -11.36
CA ARG A 14 -10.42 4.97 -11.50
C ARG A 14 -11.04 3.95 -10.56
N GLU A 15 -11.31 2.77 -11.08
CA GLU A 15 -11.76 1.63 -10.28
C GLU A 15 -10.63 1.11 -9.39
N ARG A 16 -10.99 0.60 -8.19
CA ARG A 16 -10.03 -0.04 -7.28
C ARG A 16 -9.23 -1.14 -7.96
N ARG A 17 -9.86 -1.97 -8.81
CA ARG A 17 -9.16 -2.99 -9.59
C ARG A 17 -8.02 -2.40 -10.43
N TYR A 18 -8.31 -1.32 -11.16
CA TYR A 18 -7.31 -0.64 -11.99
C TYR A 18 -6.14 -0.13 -11.14
N ILE A 19 -6.44 0.49 -10.00
CA ILE A 19 -5.43 1.01 -9.07
C ILE A 19 -4.52 -0.12 -8.57
N LEU A 20 -5.10 -1.22 -8.12
CA LEU A 20 -4.37 -2.41 -7.66
C LEU A 20 -3.46 -2.96 -8.75
N GLU A 21 -3.98 -3.20 -9.95
CA GLU A 21 -3.18 -3.70 -11.07
C GLU A 21 -2.03 -2.77 -11.44
N LEU A 22 -2.25 -1.46 -11.39
CA LEU A 22 -1.22 -0.47 -11.69
C LEU A 22 -0.11 -0.51 -10.63
N LEU A 23 -0.45 -0.60 -9.35
CA LEU A 23 0.54 -0.78 -8.27
C LEU A 23 1.33 -2.10 -8.44
N PHE A 24 0.65 -3.21 -8.72
CA PHE A 24 1.31 -4.50 -8.96
C PHE A 24 2.25 -4.46 -10.16
N ASN A 25 1.81 -3.87 -11.27
CA ASN A 25 2.65 -3.72 -12.47
C ASN A 25 3.84 -2.80 -12.22
N GLY A 26 3.67 -1.75 -11.41
CA GLY A 26 4.77 -0.92 -10.93
C GLY A 26 5.79 -1.73 -10.14
N LEU A 27 5.32 -2.56 -9.21
CA LEU A 27 6.19 -3.44 -8.41
C LEU A 27 6.91 -4.51 -9.24
N ARG A 28 6.25 -5.13 -10.22
CA ARG A 28 6.89 -6.11 -11.13
C ARG A 28 8.10 -5.51 -11.85
N ARG A 29 8.03 -4.23 -12.25
CA ARG A 29 9.15 -3.50 -12.86
C ARG A 29 10.29 -3.21 -11.88
N LEU A 30 10.06 -3.31 -10.58
CA LEU A 30 11.01 -3.05 -9.50
C LEU A 30 11.38 -4.33 -8.73
N GLU A 31 10.99 -5.51 -9.20
CA GLU A 31 11.24 -6.76 -8.47
C GLU A 31 12.74 -7.12 -8.47
N TYR A 32 13.47 -6.80 -9.54
CA TYR A 32 14.94 -6.99 -9.61
C TYR A 32 15.72 -6.23 -8.52
N ARG A 33 15.07 -5.25 -7.87
CA ARG A 33 15.65 -4.40 -6.83
C ARG A 33 15.53 -5.04 -5.43
N GLY A 34 14.44 -5.77 -5.18
CA GLY A 34 14.22 -6.51 -3.93
C GLY A 34 13.05 -7.48 -4.06
N TYR A 35 13.20 -8.67 -3.49
CA TYR A 35 12.25 -9.79 -3.67
C TYR A 35 12.07 -10.63 -2.40
N ASP A 36 12.58 -10.16 -1.26
CA ASP A 36 12.40 -10.85 0.03
C ASP A 36 10.99 -10.65 0.58
N SER A 37 10.38 -9.51 0.28
CA SER A 37 9.01 -9.16 0.65
C SER A 37 8.51 -7.94 -0.11
N ALA A 38 7.19 -7.77 -0.16
CA ALA A 38 6.56 -6.61 -0.76
C ALA A 38 5.28 -6.22 -0.03
N GLY A 39 4.79 -5.02 -0.31
CA GLY A 39 3.50 -4.57 0.19
C GLY A 39 2.96 -3.37 -0.56
N ILE A 40 1.67 -3.12 -0.37
CA ILE A 40 0.93 -1.99 -0.93
C ILE A 40 0.00 -1.39 0.12
N SER A 41 -0.40 -0.15 -0.09
CA SER A 41 -1.49 0.49 0.65
C SER A 41 -2.39 1.29 -0.29
N ILE A 42 -3.70 1.24 -0.05
CA ILE A 42 -4.74 1.92 -0.81
C ILE A 42 -5.87 2.39 0.12
N ASP A 43 -6.64 3.39 -0.29
CA ASP A 43 -7.83 3.83 0.46
C ASP A 43 -8.94 2.74 0.50
N SER A 44 -9.60 2.60 1.65
CA SER A 44 -10.65 1.60 1.87
C SER A 44 -12.04 2.03 1.40
N ALA A 45 -12.36 3.33 1.43
CA ALA A 45 -13.60 3.88 0.92
C ALA A 45 -13.43 5.39 0.70
N LEU A 46 -14.30 5.97 -0.15
CA LEU A 46 -14.36 7.42 -0.30
C LEU A 46 -14.80 8.10 1.02
N PRO A 47 -14.17 9.21 1.43
CA PRO A 47 -14.72 10.03 2.49
C PRO A 47 -16.12 10.54 2.08
N PRO A 48 -17.11 10.53 2.99
CA PRO A 48 -18.46 10.96 2.66
C PRO A 48 -18.45 12.41 2.15
N LEU A 49 -19.10 12.65 1.01
CA LEU A 49 -19.12 13.91 0.25
C LEU A 49 -19.69 15.13 1.02
N ASN A 50 -20.22 14.93 2.23
CA ASN A 50 -21.01 15.92 2.97
C ASN A 50 -20.36 16.42 4.29
N SER A 51 -19.11 16.10 4.58
CA SER A 51 -18.39 16.81 5.65
C SER A 51 -18.04 18.20 5.14
N ALA A 52 -18.80 19.20 5.59
CA ALA A 52 -18.44 20.60 5.47
C ALA A 52 -16.97 20.78 5.85
N ALA A 53 -16.28 21.67 5.13
CA ALA A 53 -14.83 21.91 5.10
C ALA A 53 -14.16 22.26 6.45
N SER A 54 -14.80 22.00 7.59
CA SER A 54 -14.29 22.26 8.94
C SER A 54 -13.87 21.01 9.71
N ASP A 55 -14.33 19.82 9.32
CA ASP A 55 -13.99 18.57 10.02
C ASP A 55 -13.31 17.59 9.07
N PHE A 56 -11.97 17.55 9.14
CA PHE A 56 -11.09 16.53 8.54
C PHE A 56 -11.31 15.16 9.21
N THR A 57 -12.56 14.79 9.48
CA THR A 57 -12.92 13.52 10.13
C THR A 57 -12.67 12.39 9.16
N ILE A 58 -11.46 11.85 9.27
CA ILE A 58 -11.00 10.50 8.95
C ILE A 58 -11.52 9.99 7.60
N SER A 59 -10.73 10.27 6.57
CA SER A 59 -10.62 9.38 5.40
C SER A 59 -10.62 7.94 5.91
N SER A 60 -11.50 7.10 5.38
CA SER A 60 -11.59 5.70 5.77
C SER A 60 -10.18 5.08 5.81
N ARG A 61 -9.84 4.38 6.90
CA ARG A 61 -8.46 3.92 7.17
C ARG A 61 -7.87 3.22 5.96
N PRO A 62 -6.61 3.49 5.57
CA PRO A 62 -6.03 2.85 4.42
C PRO A 62 -5.90 1.34 4.65
N LEU A 63 -6.17 0.56 3.63
CA LEU A 63 -5.88 -0.87 3.60
C LEU A 63 -4.37 -1.02 3.40
N VAL A 64 -3.74 -1.92 4.15
CA VAL A 64 -2.30 -2.19 4.06
C VAL A 64 -2.10 -3.69 3.90
N PHE A 65 -1.54 -4.10 2.78
CA PHE A 65 -1.25 -5.50 2.48
C PHE A 65 0.25 -5.72 2.41
N ARG A 66 0.74 -6.73 3.12
CA ARG A 66 2.17 -7.05 3.23
C ARG A 66 2.38 -8.54 3.18
N LYS A 67 3.32 -9.00 2.36
CA LYS A 67 3.63 -10.42 2.20
C LYS A 67 5.14 -10.65 2.05
N GLU A 68 5.62 -11.75 2.59
CA GLU A 68 6.97 -12.25 2.33
C GLU A 68 7.05 -12.94 0.96
N GLY A 69 8.23 -12.96 0.38
CA GLY A 69 8.47 -13.48 -0.96
C GLY A 69 8.28 -12.44 -2.06
N ASN A 70 8.13 -12.96 -3.27
CA ASN A 70 8.11 -12.20 -4.52
C ASN A 70 6.75 -11.49 -4.78
N ILE A 71 6.66 -10.73 -5.87
CA ILE A 71 5.46 -9.94 -6.18
C ILE A 71 4.23 -10.81 -6.39
N GLU A 72 4.37 -11.97 -7.02
CA GLU A 72 3.24 -12.88 -7.25
C GLU A 72 2.67 -13.45 -5.94
N SER A 73 3.52 -13.62 -4.92
CA SER A 73 3.07 -14.01 -3.57
C SER A 73 2.19 -12.93 -2.93
N LEU A 74 2.54 -11.66 -3.10
CA LEU A 74 1.72 -10.52 -2.66
C LEU A 74 0.41 -10.42 -3.46
N VAL A 75 0.47 -10.54 -4.78
CA VAL A 75 -0.72 -10.43 -5.66
C VAL A 75 -1.76 -11.47 -5.28
N LYS A 76 -1.35 -12.74 -5.13
CA LYS A 76 -2.24 -13.82 -4.71
C LYS A 76 -2.88 -13.51 -3.36
N PHE A 77 -2.06 -13.11 -2.37
CA PHE A 77 -2.53 -12.78 -1.03
C PHE A 77 -3.55 -11.63 -1.03
N VAL A 78 -3.31 -10.55 -1.78
CA VAL A 78 -4.26 -9.41 -1.84
C VAL A 78 -5.61 -9.85 -2.41
N TYR A 79 -5.62 -10.65 -3.47
CA TYR A 79 -6.88 -11.12 -4.06
C TYR A 79 -7.62 -12.09 -3.14
N GLU A 80 -6.91 -12.92 -2.36
CA GLU A 80 -7.51 -13.76 -1.32
C GLU A 80 -8.17 -12.91 -0.21
N GLU A 81 -7.47 -11.89 0.28
CA GLU A 81 -8.00 -10.99 1.33
C GLU A 81 -9.17 -10.12 0.84
N VAL A 82 -9.11 -9.65 -0.41
CA VAL A 82 -10.21 -8.92 -1.06
C VAL A 82 -11.45 -9.79 -1.17
N ALA A 83 -11.30 -11.06 -1.54
CA ALA A 83 -12.39 -12.01 -1.61
C ALA A 83 -12.97 -12.33 -0.22
N ALA A 84 -12.12 -12.46 0.81
CA ALA A 84 -12.54 -12.74 2.18
C ALA A 84 -13.24 -11.55 2.86
N SER A 85 -12.84 -10.32 2.52
CA SER A 85 -13.35 -9.08 3.13
C SER A 85 -14.51 -8.44 2.35
N GLU A 86 -14.98 -9.10 1.28
CA GLU A 86 -16.03 -8.59 0.37
C GLU A 86 -15.74 -7.17 -0.16
N LEU A 87 -14.47 -6.84 -0.38
CA LEU A 87 -14.06 -5.52 -0.86
C LEU A 87 -14.51 -5.30 -2.30
N ASN A 88 -15.26 -4.22 -2.54
CA ASN A 88 -15.77 -3.89 -3.87
C ASN A 88 -14.65 -3.43 -4.81
N LEU A 89 -14.25 -4.28 -5.77
CA LEU A 89 -13.23 -3.95 -6.76
C LEU A 89 -13.68 -2.96 -7.82
N GLU A 90 -14.99 -2.77 -8.01
CA GLU A 90 -15.59 -1.83 -8.96
C GLU A 90 -15.79 -0.42 -8.37
N GLU A 91 -15.50 -0.24 -7.08
CA GLU A 91 -15.59 1.08 -6.45
C GLU A 91 -14.64 2.05 -7.17
N SER A 92 -15.18 3.21 -7.56
CA SER A 92 -14.48 4.20 -8.36
C SER A 92 -14.06 5.41 -7.52
N PHE A 93 -12.82 5.83 -7.67
CA PHE A 93 -12.22 6.94 -6.96
C PHE A 93 -11.87 8.06 -7.93
N SER A 94 -12.40 9.27 -7.70
CA SER A 94 -12.00 10.47 -8.46
C SER A 94 -10.65 11.03 -7.97
N ILE A 95 -10.36 10.83 -6.68
CA ILE A 95 -9.12 11.17 -5.99
C ILE A 95 -8.72 9.95 -5.15
N HIS A 96 -7.49 9.46 -5.33
CA HIS A 96 -6.93 8.34 -4.57
C HIS A 96 -5.41 8.39 -4.58
N ALA A 97 -4.78 7.93 -3.50
CA ALA A 97 -3.35 7.71 -3.42
C ALA A 97 -3.03 6.27 -3.00
N GLY A 98 -2.28 5.57 -3.85
CA GLY A 98 -1.76 4.23 -3.57
C GLY A 98 -0.24 4.24 -3.49
N ILE A 99 0.33 3.52 -2.54
CA ILE A 99 1.78 3.37 -2.39
C ILE A 99 2.17 1.90 -2.34
N ALA A 100 3.35 1.58 -2.85
CA ALA A 100 3.82 0.22 -3.04
C ALA A 100 5.34 0.14 -2.82
N HIS A 101 5.80 -1.00 -2.29
CA HIS A 101 7.22 -1.20 -2.02
C HIS A 101 7.68 -2.65 -2.23
N THR A 102 8.86 -2.82 -2.83
CA THR A 102 9.65 -4.06 -2.83
C THR A 102 10.83 -3.95 -1.89
N ARG A 103 11.02 -4.92 -1.00
CA ARG A 103 12.04 -4.88 0.04
C ARG A 103 13.13 -5.91 -0.20
N TRP A 104 14.38 -5.45 -0.08
CA TRP A 104 15.56 -6.27 0.17
C TRP A 104 15.90 -6.13 1.65
N ALA A 105 15.83 -7.21 2.42
CA ALA A 105 15.99 -7.17 3.87
C ALA A 105 17.46 -6.96 4.26
N THR A 106 17.76 -5.86 4.96
CA THR A 106 19.08 -5.59 5.56
C THR A 106 19.05 -5.66 7.08
N HIS A 107 17.93 -5.25 7.70
CA HIS A 107 17.70 -5.33 9.14
C HIS A 107 16.38 -6.06 9.40
N GLY A 108 16.41 -7.08 10.27
CA GLY A 108 15.26 -7.93 10.54
C GLY A 108 14.92 -8.89 9.40
N GLU A 109 14.40 -10.06 9.77
CA GLU A 109 14.02 -11.11 8.81
C GLU A 109 12.94 -10.63 7.81
N PRO A 110 12.85 -11.23 6.62
CA PRO A 110 11.67 -11.10 5.77
C PRO A 110 10.44 -11.61 6.53
N ALA A 111 9.49 -10.71 6.78
CA ALA A 111 8.22 -11.01 7.44
C ALA A 111 7.22 -9.88 7.17
N PRO A 112 5.91 -10.13 7.13
CA PRO A 112 4.90 -9.09 6.89
C PRO A 112 5.04 -7.86 7.81
N ARG A 113 5.38 -8.07 9.09
CA ARG A 113 5.61 -6.98 10.06
C ARG A 113 6.78 -6.05 9.69
N ASN A 114 7.81 -6.60 9.03
CA ASN A 114 9.02 -5.89 8.62
C ASN A 114 8.91 -5.33 7.19
N SER A 115 7.93 -5.81 6.40
CA SER A 115 7.62 -5.29 5.07
C SER A 115 7.04 -3.88 5.14
N HIS A 116 7.34 -3.08 4.12
CA HIS A 116 6.67 -1.80 3.91
C HIS A 116 5.36 -2.00 3.11
N PRO A 117 4.39 -1.07 3.18
CA PRO A 117 4.38 0.17 3.98
C PRO A 117 4.36 -0.05 5.49
N GLN A 118 5.14 0.73 6.23
CA GLN A 118 5.10 0.80 7.70
C GLN A 118 4.01 1.77 8.14
N THR A 119 3.36 1.50 9.27
CA THR A 119 2.21 2.27 9.79
C THR A 119 2.58 2.96 11.10
N SER A 120 2.04 4.17 11.34
CA SER A 120 2.31 4.93 12.58
C SER A 120 1.84 4.25 13.88
N GLY A 121 0.83 3.39 13.78
CA GLY A 121 0.26 2.68 14.93
C GLY A 121 -1.02 1.94 14.54
N PRO A 122 -1.81 1.46 15.54
CA PRO A 122 -3.06 0.73 15.30
C PRO A 122 -4.12 1.53 14.54
N GLU A 123 -4.07 2.86 14.62
CA GLU A 123 -5.02 3.76 13.96
C GLU A 123 -4.66 4.04 12.48
N ILE A 124 -3.41 3.78 12.09
CA ILE A 124 -2.89 3.92 10.71
C ILE A 124 -3.12 5.33 10.14
N ASP A 125 -2.80 6.36 10.92
CA ASP A 125 -2.91 7.76 10.46
C ASP A 125 -1.88 8.10 9.37
N VAL A 126 -0.71 7.45 9.43
CA VAL A 126 0.38 7.64 8.48
C VAL A 126 0.92 6.30 8.02
N VAL A 127 1.13 6.18 6.71
CA VAL A 127 1.81 5.06 6.06
C VAL A 127 3.07 5.54 5.37
N VAL A 128 4.17 4.79 5.48
CA VAL A 128 5.46 5.17 4.91
C VAL A 128 6.19 4.00 4.25
N VAL A 129 6.77 4.28 3.08
CA VAL A 129 7.71 3.40 2.37
C VAL A 129 9.09 4.05 2.40
N HIS A 130 10.15 3.25 2.54
CA HIS A 130 11.49 3.77 2.72
C HIS A 130 12.52 2.86 2.03
N SER A 131 13.42 3.48 1.25
CA SER A 131 14.51 2.81 0.54
C SER A 131 15.84 3.45 0.90
N ALA A 132 16.30 3.23 2.13
CA ALA A 132 17.64 3.53 2.63
C ALA A 132 17.80 2.86 4.01
N VAL A 133 18.77 3.31 4.80
CA VAL A 133 18.97 2.91 6.20
C VAL A 133 18.89 4.16 7.07
N ILE A 134 18.10 4.11 8.15
CA ILE A 134 18.11 5.13 9.21
C ILE A 134 19.19 4.71 10.21
N THR A 135 20.31 5.42 10.25
CA THR A 135 21.51 4.98 11.00
C THR A 135 21.40 5.18 12.52
N ASN A 136 20.39 5.89 12.99
CA ASN A 136 20.20 6.26 14.39
C ASN A 136 18.81 5.88 14.92
N TYR A 137 18.23 4.77 14.44
CA TYR A 137 16.86 4.36 14.84
C TYR A 137 16.74 3.90 16.31
N GLU A 138 17.85 3.58 16.98
CA GLU A 138 17.88 3.14 18.39
C GLU A 138 18.05 4.29 19.39
N VAL A 139 18.40 5.49 18.92
CA VAL A 139 18.70 6.67 19.74
C VAL A 139 17.42 7.47 20.01
#